data_AF-A0A952RNA5-F1
#
_entry.id   AF-A0A952RNA5-F1
#
_cell.length_a   1.000
_cell.length_b   1.000
_cell.length_c   1.000
_cell.angle_alpha   90.00
_cell.angle_beta   90.00
_cell.angle_gamma   90.00
#
_symmetry.space_group_name_H-M   'P 1'
#
loop_
_entity.id
_entity.type
_entity.pdbx_description
1 polymer ?
#
loop_
_entity_poly.entity_id
_entity_poly.type
_entity_poly.pdbx_seq_one_letter_code
_entity_poly.pdbx_strand_id
1 'polypeptide(L)'
;MSLNPSPAIGPDLRAALLAMVKKRVPESEAEDIVQSTLTDAFASPHAPADAESFRRWIFGVAKNKVVDYHRRAIRETFDMPEVAGKPAPHQEADLLRWAEKHLPPGDDNKATLDWMLREGEGEKLESIAETENLPAPRVRQRVSRLRRHLKSHWQKEVALLATLGVLITAVVLYLRSQEPDPNNPIAKDDVARAEEMRHQAFDLCKASQWTSCIEKLDDAKRLDPAGDTTPAVQQARDEANKAITLPPVPTPAPTLSDAPDDPLPLRKGPTKEMKMPSPGPTSSAAPPPGPMPAPAPAPAPARPKGKSSLDSPKPPPAKATSIDSNDPRMTK
;
A
#
# COMPACT_ATOMS: atom_id res chain seq x y z
N MET A 1 -44.23 22.31 -32.34
CA MET A 1 -43.44 22.82 -31.20
C MET A 1 -43.32 21.69 -30.20
N SER A 2 -42.28 20.87 -30.34
CA SER A 2 -42.06 19.70 -29.48
C SER A 2 -41.36 20.14 -28.21
N LEU A 3 -41.88 19.67 -27.08
CA LEU A 3 -41.42 19.97 -25.73
C LEU A 3 -39.96 19.55 -25.56
N ASN A 4 -39.10 20.50 -25.15
CA ASN A 4 -37.72 20.23 -24.79
C ASN A 4 -37.67 19.19 -23.66
N PRO A 5 -36.91 18.09 -23.79
CA PRO A 5 -36.65 17.22 -22.66
C PRO A 5 -35.89 18.03 -21.60
N SER A 6 -36.43 18.04 -20.39
CA SER A 6 -35.81 18.65 -19.20
C SER A 6 -34.34 18.20 -19.08
N PRO A 7 -33.40 19.10 -18.74
CA PRO A 7 -31.98 18.75 -18.74
C PRO A 7 -31.73 17.58 -17.77
N ALA A 8 -30.91 16.62 -18.20
CA ALA A 8 -30.54 15.40 -17.47
C ALA A 8 -29.76 15.63 -16.15
N ILE A 9 -29.82 16.84 -15.59
CA ILE A 9 -29.04 17.33 -14.47
C ILE A 9 -30.02 17.72 -13.35
N GLY A 10 -30.47 16.70 -12.61
CA GLY A 10 -31.27 16.90 -11.40
C GLY A 10 -30.41 17.07 -10.14
N PRO A 11 -31.01 17.50 -9.01
CA PRO A 11 -30.33 17.56 -7.71
C PRO A 11 -29.70 16.21 -7.30
N ASP A 12 -30.33 15.10 -7.72
CA ASP A 12 -29.84 13.74 -7.47
C ASP A 12 -28.49 13.45 -8.15
N LEU A 13 -28.24 14.01 -9.34
CA LEU A 13 -26.98 13.84 -10.05
C LEU A 13 -25.85 14.59 -9.32
N ARG A 14 -26.11 15.84 -8.89
CA ARG A 14 -25.15 16.62 -8.10
C ARG A 14 -24.83 15.91 -6.78
N ALA A 15 -25.85 15.43 -6.06
CA ALA A 15 -25.66 14.69 -4.81
C ALA A 15 -24.82 13.42 -5.02
N ALA A 16 -25.08 12.66 -6.10
CA ALA A 16 -24.32 11.47 -6.44
C ALA A 16 -22.86 11.78 -6.82
N LEU A 17 -22.62 12.86 -7.57
CA LEU A 17 -21.26 13.32 -7.88
C LEU A 17 -20.52 13.76 -6.61
N LEU A 18 -21.18 14.55 -5.75
CA LEU A 18 -20.62 15.00 -4.49
C LEU A 18 -20.25 13.83 -3.57
N ALA A 19 -21.14 12.84 -3.41
CA ALA A 19 -20.87 11.63 -2.64
C ALA A 19 -19.71 10.81 -3.21
N MET A 20 -19.54 10.80 -4.54
CA MET A 20 -18.44 10.12 -5.21
C MET A 20 -17.10 10.84 -5.03
N VAL A 21 -17.11 12.17 -5.10
CA VAL A 21 -15.92 13.02 -4.96
C VAL A 21 -15.46 13.09 -3.50
N LYS A 22 -16.35 13.33 -2.53
CA LYS A 22 -16.03 13.38 -1.08
C LYS A 22 -15.32 12.12 -0.56
N LYS A 23 -15.51 10.98 -1.21
CA LYS A 23 -14.81 9.72 -0.86
C LYS A 23 -13.32 9.71 -1.27
N ARG A 24 -12.85 10.69 -2.06
CA ARG A 24 -11.55 10.65 -2.75
C ARG A 24 -10.70 11.91 -2.61
N VAL A 25 -11.29 13.01 -2.12
CA VAL A 25 -10.63 14.31 -1.92
C VAL A 25 -11.10 14.94 -0.60
N PRO A 26 -10.35 15.91 -0.02
CA PRO A 26 -10.79 16.66 1.15
C PRO A 26 -12.16 17.33 0.94
N GLU A 27 -12.93 17.48 2.01
CA GLU A 27 -14.28 18.03 1.92
C GLU A 27 -14.30 19.47 1.38
N SER A 28 -13.27 20.27 1.66
CA SER A 28 -13.11 21.64 1.13
C SER A 28 -12.99 21.70 -0.39
N GLU A 29 -12.44 20.65 -1.03
CA GLU A 29 -12.19 20.61 -2.48
C GLU A 29 -13.31 19.92 -3.25
N ALA A 30 -14.18 19.20 -2.54
CA ALA A 30 -15.19 18.37 -3.16
C ALA A 30 -16.23 19.19 -3.94
N GLU A 31 -16.64 20.33 -3.42
CA GLU A 31 -17.61 21.20 -4.09
C GLU A 31 -17.03 21.84 -5.35
N ASP A 32 -15.79 22.32 -5.29
CA ASP A 32 -15.08 22.92 -6.42
C ASP A 32 -14.87 21.93 -7.57
N ILE A 33 -14.50 20.68 -7.26
CA ILE A 33 -14.35 19.63 -8.27
C ILE A 33 -15.70 19.31 -8.93
N VAL A 34 -16.78 19.21 -8.14
CA VAL A 34 -18.13 18.97 -8.69
C VAL A 34 -18.57 20.14 -9.56
N GLN A 35 -18.33 21.38 -9.12
CA GLN A 35 -18.66 22.57 -9.88
C GLN A 35 -17.89 22.61 -11.21
N SER A 36 -16.57 22.42 -11.20
CA SER A 36 -15.77 22.35 -12.43
C SER A 36 -16.23 21.22 -13.36
N THR A 37 -16.60 20.06 -12.80
CA THR A 37 -17.14 18.94 -13.60
C THR A 37 -18.43 19.35 -14.31
N LEU A 38 -19.37 19.96 -13.60
CA LEU A 38 -20.64 20.39 -14.18
C LEU A 38 -20.42 21.50 -15.22
N THR A 39 -19.55 22.48 -14.93
CA THR A 39 -19.19 23.55 -15.88
C THR A 39 -18.60 22.99 -17.17
N ASP A 40 -17.65 22.06 -17.08
CA ASP A 40 -17.06 21.39 -18.26
C ASP A 40 -18.10 20.56 -19.02
N ALA A 41 -19.00 19.90 -18.29
CA ALA A 41 -20.08 19.14 -18.91
C ALA A 41 -21.03 20.03 -19.72
N PHE A 42 -21.36 21.21 -19.21
CA PHE A 42 -22.20 22.20 -19.92
C PHE A 42 -21.50 22.83 -21.12
N ALA A 43 -20.19 23.04 -21.05
CA ALA A 43 -19.42 23.67 -22.12
C ALA A 43 -19.01 22.67 -23.23
N SER A 44 -19.08 21.36 -22.96
CA SER A 44 -18.59 20.33 -23.88
C SER A 44 -19.55 20.11 -25.06
N PRO A 45 -19.09 20.29 -26.32
CA PRO A 45 -19.89 19.94 -27.50
C PRO A 45 -20.05 18.42 -27.68
N HIS A 46 -19.33 17.61 -26.91
CA HIS A 46 -19.34 16.15 -26.96
C HIS A 46 -20.19 15.50 -25.87
N ALA A 47 -20.93 16.28 -25.08
CA ALA A 47 -21.82 15.74 -24.07
C ALA A 47 -22.94 14.91 -24.74
N PRO A 48 -23.16 13.65 -24.33
CA PRO A 48 -24.27 12.84 -24.85
C PRO A 48 -25.62 13.49 -24.57
N ALA A 49 -26.55 13.39 -25.52
CA ALA A 49 -27.90 13.96 -25.38
C ALA A 49 -28.82 13.07 -24.53
N ASP A 50 -28.56 11.76 -24.48
CA ASP A 50 -29.33 10.82 -23.70
C ASP A 50 -28.89 10.82 -22.23
N ALA A 51 -29.88 10.80 -21.33
CA ALA A 51 -29.62 10.99 -19.90
C ALA A 51 -28.73 9.91 -19.27
N GLU A 52 -28.84 8.66 -19.74
CA GLU A 52 -28.08 7.55 -19.18
C GLU A 52 -26.60 7.60 -19.59
N SER A 53 -26.31 7.83 -20.88
CA SER A 53 -24.93 7.98 -21.34
C SER A 53 -24.32 9.28 -20.85
N PHE A 54 -25.11 10.36 -20.73
CA PHE A 54 -24.66 11.59 -20.08
C PHE A 54 -24.23 11.33 -18.64
N ARG A 55 -25.02 10.58 -17.86
CA ARG A 55 -24.67 10.19 -16.49
C ARG A 55 -23.36 9.40 -16.46
N ARG A 56 -23.22 8.36 -17.28
CA ARG A 56 -21.96 7.57 -17.33
C ARG A 56 -20.75 8.43 -17.71
N TRP A 57 -20.93 9.30 -18.68
CA TRP A 57 -19.91 10.22 -19.19
C TRP A 57 -19.45 11.23 -18.13
N ILE A 58 -20.38 11.90 -17.45
CA ILE A 58 -20.04 12.93 -16.44
C ILE A 58 -19.33 12.34 -15.21
N PHE A 59 -19.65 11.11 -14.81
CA PHE A 59 -18.89 10.39 -13.79
C PHE A 59 -17.45 10.08 -14.24
N GLY A 60 -17.23 9.86 -15.54
CA GLY A 60 -15.89 9.76 -16.13
C GLY A 60 -15.12 11.07 -16.03
N VAL A 61 -15.75 12.19 -16.41
CA VAL A 61 -15.16 13.54 -16.30
C VAL A 61 -14.78 13.85 -14.85
N ALA A 62 -15.68 13.59 -13.90
CA ALA A 62 -15.43 13.81 -12.47
C ALA A 62 -14.25 12.98 -11.95
N LYS A 63 -14.11 11.72 -12.37
CA LYS A 63 -12.95 10.88 -12.02
C LYS A 63 -11.64 11.48 -12.53
N ASN A 64 -11.63 12.00 -13.76
CA ASN A 64 -10.45 12.66 -14.32
C ASN A 64 -10.09 13.92 -13.53
N LYS A 65 -11.09 14.73 -13.14
CA LYS A 65 -10.87 15.91 -12.28
C LYS A 65 -10.27 15.55 -10.91
N VAL A 66 -10.70 14.45 -10.30
CA VAL A 66 -10.11 13.94 -9.05
C VAL A 66 -8.65 13.51 -9.28
N VAL A 67 -8.33 12.83 -10.38
CA VAL A 67 -6.95 12.47 -10.72
C VAL A 67 -6.08 13.71 -10.94
N ASP A 68 -6.61 14.72 -11.65
CA ASP A 68 -5.92 15.99 -11.89
C ASP A 68 -5.71 16.80 -10.61
N TYR A 69 -6.66 16.75 -9.67
CA TYR A 69 -6.49 17.30 -8.33
C TYR A 69 -5.28 16.67 -7.63
N HIS A 70 -5.20 15.33 -7.54
CA HIS A 70 -4.05 14.67 -6.91
C HIS A 70 -2.73 14.95 -7.64
N ARG A 71 -2.75 15.01 -8.98
CA ARG A 71 -1.57 15.40 -9.77
C ARG A 71 -1.14 16.84 -9.54
N ARG A 72 -2.06 17.76 -9.26
CA ARG A 72 -1.76 19.16 -8.91
C ARG A 72 -1.32 19.28 -7.46
N ALA A 73 -2.04 18.68 -6.52
CA ALA A 73 -1.70 18.66 -5.11
C ALA A 73 -0.28 18.14 -4.88
N ILE A 74 0.15 17.07 -5.56
CA ILE A 74 1.53 16.57 -5.48
C ILE A 74 2.57 17.61 -5.96
N ARG A 75 2.23 18.42 -6.96
CA ARG A 75 3.10 19.50 -7.47
C ARG A 75 3.07 20.73 -6.56
N GLU A 76 1.91 21.10 -6.03
CA GLU A 76 1.71 22.27 -5.16
C GLU A 76 2.24 22.03 -3.75
N THR A 77 2.23 20.78 -3.24
CA THR A 77 3.00 20.42 -2.04
C THR A 77 4.50 20.58 -2.21
N PHE A 78 4.99 20.64 -3.47
CA PHE A 78 6.38 20.92 -3.79
C PHE A 78 6.67 22.42 -3.95
N ASP A 79 5.63 23.24 -4.05
CA ASP A 79 5.67 24.71 -4.25
C ASP A 79 5.03 25.46 -3.08
N MET A 80 4.95 24.81 -1.90
CA MET A 80 4.62 25.48 -0.65
C MET A 80 5.78 26.44 -0.36
N PRO A 81 5.53 27.73 -0.04
CA PRO A 81 6.58 28.70 0.20
C PRO A 81 7.57 28.10 1.19
N GLU A 82 8.86 28.30 0.92
CA GLU A 82 9.96 28.05 1.84
C GLU A 82 9.62 28.73 3.18
N VAL A 83 8.88 28.02 4.03
CA VAL A 83 8.80 28.34 5.44
C VAL A 83 10.24 28.18 5.86
N ALA A 84 10.90 29.30 6.16
CA ALA A 84 12.22 29.37 6.76
C ALA A 84 12.25 28.75 8.18
N GLY A 85 11.52 27.66 8.39
CA GLY A 85 11.82 26.70 9.41
C GLY A 85 13.06 25.99 8.92
N LYS A 86 14.21 26.37 9.50
CA LYS A 86 15.41 25.52 9.48
C LYS A 86 14.92 24.07 9.60
N PRO A 87 15.27 23.17 8.65
CA PRO A 87 15.00 21.75 8.81
C PRO A 87 15.37 21.41 10.25
N ALA A 88 14.50 20.68 10.95
CA ALA A 88 14.78 20.34 12.34
C ALA A 88 16.25 19.85 12.42
N PRO A 89 17.09 20.34 13.36
CA PRO A 89 18.56 20.26 13.25
C PRO A 89 19.14 18.88 12.95
N HIS A 90 18.38 17.83 13.25
CA HIS A 90 18.71 16.45 12.93
C HIS A 90 18.73 16.16 11.42
N GLN A 91 17.88 16.77 10.59
CA GLN A 91 17.81 16.45 9.15
C GLN A 91 19.06 16.89 8.38
N GLU A 92 19.55 18.12 8.61
CA GLU A 92 20.79 18.60 7.98
C GLU A 92 22.00 17.81 8.45
N ALA A 93 22.11 17.58 9.77
CA ALA A 93 23.18 16.78 10.35
C ALA A 93 23.15 15.33 9.86
N ASP A 94 21.97 14.74 9.66
CA ASP A 94 21.81 13.38 9.15
C ASP A 94 22.18 13.29 7.66
N LEU A 95 21.85 14.29 6.85
CA LEU A 95 22.26 14.37 5.44
C LEU A 95 23.77 14.54 5.30
N LEU A 96 24.40 15.39 6.13
CA LEU A 96 25.85 15.54 6.18
C LEU A 96 26.54 14.24 6.60
N ARG A 97 26.06 13.60 7.68
CA ARG A 97 26.58 12.31 8.13
C ARG A 97 26.43 11.22 7.05
N TRP A 98 25.31 11.23 6.32
CA TRP A 98 25.11 10.32 5.18
C TRP A 98 26.10 10.61 4.04
N ALA A 99 26.31 11.88 3.69
CA ALA A 99 27.23 12.27 2.62
C ALA A 99 28.68 11.89 2.97
N GLU A 100 29.13 12.17 4.19
CA GLU A 100 30.45 11.80 4.70
C GLU A 100 30.68 10.28 4.67
N LYS A 101 29.68 9.49 5.07
CA LYS A 101 29.75 8.02 5.06
C LYS A 101 29.90 7.45 3.64
N HIS A 102 29.39 8.15 2.63
CA HIS A 102 29.40 7.71 1.23
C HIS A 102 30.44 8.44 0.37
N LEU A 103 31.41 9.12 0.98
CA LEU A 103 32.53 9.66 0.23
C LEU A 103 33.41 8.53 -0.32
N PRO A 104 33.99 8.69 -1.53
CA PRO A 104 35.05 7.80 -1.98
C PRO A 104 36.24 7.86 -1.00
N PRO A 105 37.04 6.78 -0.89
CA PRO A 105 38.22 6.81 -0.04
C PRO A 105 39.20 7.91 -0.50
N GLY A 106 39.78 8.62 0.47
CA GLY A 106 40.75 9.69 0.26
C GLY A 106 40.35 11.00 0.96
N ASP A 107 41.29 11.61 1.68
CA ASP A 107 41.07 12.84 2.46
C ASP A 107 40.65 14.03 1.58
N ASP A 108 41.10 14.02 0.34
CA ASP A 108 40.72 14.95 -0.72
C ASP A 108 39.20 15.08 -0.92
N ASN A 109 38.42 14.00 -0.70
CA ASN A 109 36.97 14.05 -0.92
C ASN A 109 36.24 14.79 0.19
N LYS A 110 36.78 14.84 1.41
CA LYS A 110 36.22 15.62 2.51
C LYS A 110 36.38 17.12 2.26
N ALA A 111 37.56 17.55 1.80
CA ALA A 111 37.78 18.94 1.39
C ALA A 111 36.86 19.31 0.21
N THR A 112 36.68 18.39 -0.75
CA THR A 112 35.76 18.62 -1.87
C THR A 112 34.29 18.72 -1.42
N LEU A 113 33.89 17.96 -0.40
CA LEU A 113 32.56 18.06 0.21
C LEU A 113 32.38 19.41 0.91
N ASP A 114 33.38 19.86 1.66
CA ASP A 114 33.38 21.18 2.30
C ASP A 114 33.21 22.32 1.28
N TRP A 115 33.92 22.26 0.15
CA TRP A 115 33.74 23.21 -0.95
C TRP A 115 32.31 23.22 -1.52
N MET A 116 31.67 22.04 -1.60
CA MET A 116 30.28 21.94 -2.04
C MET A 116 29.29 22.56 -1.05
N LEU A 117 29.56 22.46 0.25
CA LEU A 117 28.73 23.07 1.30
C LEU A 117 28.83 24.59 1.24
N ARG A 118 30.05 25.14 1.16
CA ARG A 118 30.28 26.59 0.98
C ARG A 118 29.64 27.12 -0.32
N GLU A 119 29.72 26.34 -1.40
CA GLU A 119 29.03 26.70 -2.66
C GLU A 119 27.50 26.73 -2.49
N GLY A 120 26.94 25.80 -1.70
CA GLY A 120 25.53 25.80 -1.33
C GLY A 120 25.12 26.99 -0.46
N GLU A 121 26.03 27.51 0.36
CA GLU A 121 25.88 28.75 1.14
C GLU A 121 26.04 30.02 0.28
N GLY A 122 26.37 29.87 -1.01
CA GLY A 122 26.46 30.96 -1.98
C GLY A 122 27.90 31.41 -2.32
N GLU A 123 28.93 30.75 -1.78
CA GLU A 123 30.32 31.04 -2.15
C GLU A 123 30.61 30.57 -3.59
N LYS A 124 31.22 31.42 -4.41
CA LYS A 124 31.59 31.02 -5.78
C LYS A 124 32.79 30.08 -5.75
N LEU A 125 32.79 29.03 -6.59
CA LEU A 125 33.90 28.07 -6.69
C LEU A 125 35.24 28.72 -7.03
N GLU A 126 35.24 29.90 -7.67
CA GLU A 126 36.44 30.68 -7.94
C GLU A 126 37.03 31.29 -6.67
N SER A 127 36.19 31.75 -5.72
CA SER A 127 36.61 32.27 -4.41
C SER A 127 37.21 31.16 -3.54
N ILE A 128 36.58 29.98 -3.56
CA ILE A 128 37.09 28.79 -2.88
C ILE A 128 38.45 28.39 -3.47
N ALA A 129 38.59 28.42 -4.80
CA ALA A 129 39.84 28.10 -5.48
C ALA A 129 40.99 29.05 -5.09
N GLU A 130 40.70 30.35 -4.97
CA GLU A 130 41.67 31.35 -4.50
C GLU A 130 42.08 31.12 -3.04
N THR A 131 41.11 30.90 -2.16
CA THR A 131 41.35 30.65 -0.72
C THR A 131 42.13 29.36 -0.46
N GLU A 132 41.83 28.30 -1.21
CA GLU A 132 42.50 27.00 -1.10
C GLU A 132 43.80 26.91 -1.93
N ASN A 133 44.16 27.97 -2.66
CA ASN A 133 45.32 28.05 -3.54
C ASN A 133 45.35 26.92 -4.59
N LEU A 134 44.20 26.65 -5.22
CA LEU A 134 44.02 25.62 -6.25
C LEU A 134 43.54 26.24 -7.57
N PRO A 135 43.87 25.66 -8.74
CA PRO A 135 43.31 26.12 -9.99
C PRO A 135 41.78 25.94 -10.03
N ALA A 136 41.03 26.99 -10.33
CA ALA A 136 39.57 26.95 -10.41
C ALA A 136 39.00 25.80 -11.28
N PRO A 137 39.59 25.43 -12.45
CA PRO A 137 39.14 24.28 -13.22
C PRO A 137 39.21 22.95 -12.43
N ARG A 138 40.20 22.79 -11.55
CA ARG A 138 40.39 21.57 -10.74
C ARG A 138 39.32 21.46 -9.66
N VAL A 139 38.98 22.57 -9.00
CA VAL A 139 37.89 22.64 -8.01
C VAL A 139 36.56 22.25 -8.66
N ARG A 140 36.20 22.90 -9.78
CA ARG A 140 34.97 22.58 -10.53
C ARG A 140 34.91 21.10 -10.96
N GLN A 141 36.03 20.55 -11.42
CA GLN A 141 36.09 19.14 -11.84
C GLN A 141 35.89 18.18 -10.66
N ARG A 142 36.53 18.43 -9.51
CA ARG A 142 36.38 17.62 -8.29
C ARG A 142 34.95 17.66 -7.77
N VAL A 143 34.37 18.86 -7.64
CA VAL A 143 32.97 19.05 -7.23
C VAL A 143 32.00 18.32 -8.17
N SER A 144 32.19 18.47 -9.49
CA SER A 144 31.35 17.78 -10.48
C SER A 144 31.43 16.25 -10.38
N ARG A 145 32.63 15.70 -10.16
CA ARG A 145 32.82 14.25 -9.95
C ARG A 145 32.15 13.78 -8.67
N LEU A 146 32.31 14.52 -7.57
CA LEU A 146 31.73 14.16 -6.28
C LEU A 146 30.20 14.21 -6.32
N ARG A 147 29.60 15.24 -6.93
CA ARG A 147 28.14 15.31 -7.16
C ARG A 147 27.60 14.10 -7.91
N ARG A 148 28.28 13.68 -9.00
CA ARG A 148 27.88 12.48 -9.76
C ARG A 148 27.96 11.22 -8.90
N HIS A 149 28.98 11.11 -8.06
CA HIS A 149 29.14 9.98 -7.15
C HIS A 149 27.98 9.92 -6.14
N LEU A 150 27.73 11.00 -5.40
CA LEU A 150 26.66 11.06 -4.40
C LEU A 150 25.27 10.82 -5.04
N LYS A 151 25.02 11.41 -6.22
CA LYS A 151 23.77 11.17 -6.97
C LYS A 151 23.58 9.71 -7.33
N SER A 152 24.64 9.00 -7.76
CA SER A 152 24.54 7.58 -8.10
C SER A 152 24.19 6.71 -6.89
N HIS A 153 24.72 7.05 -5.71
CA HIS A 153 24.38 6.35 -4.46
C HIS A 153 22.94 6.61 -4.04
N TRP A 154 22.51 7.88 -4.06
CA TRP A 154 21.14 8.25 -3.70
C TRP A 154 20.09 7.61 -4.63
N GLN A 155 20.36 7.57 -5.94
CA GLN A 155 19.46 6.94 -6.91
C GLN A 155 19.21 5.45 -6.65
N LYS A 156 20.20 4.71 -6.13
CA LYS A 156 20.04 3.28 -5.79
C LYS A 156 19.11 3.09 -4.59
N GLU A 157 19.27 3.92 -3.56
CA GLU A 157 18.41 3.88 -2.37
C GLU A 157 16.97 4.27 -2.72
N VAL A 158 16.78 5.33 -3.51
CA VAL A 158 15.45 5.76 -3.97
C VAL A 158 14.79 4.70 -4.85
N ALA A 159 15.55 4.04 -5.74
CA ALA A 159 15.01 2.96 -6.56
C ALA A 159 14.52 1.78 -5.72
N LEU A 160 15.22 1.42 -4.63
CA LEU A 160 14.81 0.36 -3.71
C LEU A 160 13.52 0.74 -2.95
N LEU A 161 13.40 1.97 -2.48
CA LEU A 161 12.17 2.44 -1.83
C LEU A 161 10.99 2.46 -2.80
N ALA A 162 11.22 2.86 -4.05
CA ALA A 162 10.18 2.84 -5.09
C ALA A 162 9.70 1.40 -5.39
N THR A 163 10.61 0.42 -5.52
CA THR A 163 10.21 -0.98 -5.74
C THR A 163 9.45 -1.55 -4.55
N LEU A 164 9.87 -1.23 -3.32
CA LEU A 164 9.14 -1.61 -2.11
C LEU A 164 7.73 -1.01 -2.09
N GLY A 165 7.59 0.28 -2.44
CA GLY A 165 6.29 0.94 -2.55
C GLY A 165 5.36 0.27 -3.58
N VAL A 166 5.90 -0.14 -4.74
CA VAL A 166 5.13 -0.89 -5.75
C VAL A 166 4.70 -2.26 -5.22
N LEU A 167 5.58 -3.00 -4.53
CA LEU A 167 5.25 -4.30 -3.95
C LEU A 167 4.18 -4.19 -2.87
N ILE A 168 4.31 -3.22 -1.96
CA ILE A 168 3.28 -2.95 -0.93
C ILE A 168 1.95 -2.64 -1.59
N THR A 169 1.95 -1.79 -2.63
CA THR A 169 0.73 -1.44 -3.37
C THR A 169 0.10 -2.68 -4.02
N ALA A 170 0.91 -3.54 -4.64
CA ALA A 170 0.45 -4.79 -5.26
C ALA A 170 -0.15 -5.74 -4.21
N VAL A 171 0.48 -5.87 -3.03
CA VAL A 171 -0.05 -6.67 -1.92
C VAL A 171 -1.36 -6.10 -1.41
N VAL A 172 -1.47 -4.78 -1.23
CA VAL A 172 -2.73 -4.12 -0.82
C VAL A 172 -3.84 -4.35 -1.86
N LEU A 173 -3.53 -4.26 -3.15
CA LEU A 173 -4.49 -4.56 -4.22
C LEU A 173 -4.90 -6.04 -4.22
N TYR A 174 -3.95 -6.95 -3.99
CA TYR A 174 -4.22 -8.38 -3.90
C TYR A 174 -5.11 -8.72 -2.69
N LEU A 175 -4.80 -8.18 -1.51
CA LEU A 175 -5.61 -8.37 -0.31
C LEU A 175 -7.01 -7.77 -0.48
N ARG A 176 -7.13 -6.61 -1.14
CA ARG A 176 -8.44 -6.04 -1.48
C ARG A 176 -9.22 -6.86 -2.51
N SER A 177 -8.54 -7.50 -3.46
CA SER A 177 -9.20 -8.37 -4.42
C SER A 177 -9.71 -9.68 -3.81
N GLN A 178 -9.24 -10.04 -2.62
CA GLN A 178 -9.77 -11.17 -1.86
C GLN A 178 -10.98 -10.81 -1.01
N GLU A 179 -11.38 -9.52 -0.91
CA GLU A 179 -12.68 -9.21 -0.32
C GLU A 179 -13.74 -9.91 -1.19
N PRO A 180 -14.51 -10.87 -0.63
CA PRO A 180 -15.50 -11.59 -1.40
C PRO A 180 -16.45 -10.56 -1.98
N ASP A 181 -16.51 -10.51 -3.31
CA ASP A 181 -17.39 -9.58 -4.03
C ASP A 181 -18.80 -9.76 -3.47
N PRO A 182 -19.41 -8.72 -2.86
CA PRO A 182 -20.74 -8.82 -2.28
C PRO A 182 -21.82 -9.16 -3.31
N ASN A 183 -21.51 -9.09 -4.61
CA ASN A 183 -22.38 -9.52 -5.71
C ASN A 183 -21.98 -10.86 -6.33
N ASN A 184 -20.91 -11.51 -5.88
CA ASN A 184 -20.70 -12.91 -6.24
C ASN A 184 -21.79 -13.69 -5.50
N PRO A 185 -22.75 -14.31 -6.21
CA PRO A 185 -23.79 -15.06 -5.54
C PRO A 185 -23.09 -16.08 -4.66
N ILE A 186 -23.30 -15.98 -3.34
CA ILE A 186 -22.98 -17.06 -2.41
C ILE A 186 -23.41 -18.33 -3.14
N ALA A 187 -22.45 -19.21 -3.42
CA ALA A 187 -22.71 -20.35 -4.28
C ALA A 187 -23.98 -20.99 -3.74
N LYS A 188 -25.03 -21.15 -4.56
CA LYS A 188 -26.36 -21.56 -4.06
C LYS A 188 -26.27 -22.80 -3.15
N ASP A 189 -25.26 -23.62 -3.40
CA ASP A 189 -24.86 -24.78 -2.61
C ASP A 189 -24.46 -24.45 -1.16
N ASP A 190 -23.77 -23.33 -0.91
CA ASP A 190 -23.38 -22.89 0.44
C ASP A 190 -24.59 -22.46 1.28
N VAL A 191 -25.56 -21.77 0.66
CA VAL A 191 -26.80 -21.38 1.35
C VAL A 191 -27.62 -22.61 1.71
N ALA A 192 -27.78 -23.56 0.77
CA ALA A 192 -28.49 -24.81 1.02
C ALA A 192 -27.83 -25.63 2.15
N ARG A 193 -26.49 -25.72 2.13
CA ARG A 193 -25.72 -26.38 3.18
C ARG A 193 -25.84 -25.69 4.53
N ALA A 194 -25.84 -24.35 4.56
CA ALA A 194 -26.03 -23.59 5.80
C ALA A 194 -27.44 -23.80 6.39
N GLU A 195 -28.47 -23.88 5.55
CA GLU A 195 -29.84 -24.19 5.98
C GLU A 195 -29.93 -25.58 6.61
N GLU A 196 -29.31 -26.60 6.00
CA GLU A 196 -29.25 -27.95 6.58
C GLU A 196 -28.52 -27.96 7.95
N MET A 197 -27.42 -27.23 8.09
CA MET A 197 -26.71 -27.09 9.37
C MET A 197 -27.59 -26.43 10.44
N ARG A 198 -28.40 -25.43 10.08
CA ARG A 198 -29.36 -24.79 10.99
C ARG A 198 -30.42 -25.77 11.48
N HIS A 199 -30.96 -26.62 10.59
CA HIS A 199 -31.91 -27.67 10.98
C HIS A 199 -31.30 -28.65 11.99
N GLN A 200 -30.09 -29.15 11.71
CA GLN A 200 -29.36 -30.02 12.63
C GLN A 200 -29.10 -29.34 13.98
N ALA A 201 -28.74 -28.06 13.97
CA ALA A 201 -28.54 -27.29 15.20
C ALA A 201 -29.82 -27.18 16.03
N PHE A 202 -30.97 -26.93 15.41
CA PHE A 202 -32.24 -26.88 16.12
C PHE A 202 -32.61 -28.21 16.78
N ASP A 203 -32.29 -29.34 16.16
CA ASP A 203 -32.50 -30.66 16.77
C ASP A 203 -31.58 -30.89 17.97
N LEU A 204 -30.32 -30.43 17.92
CA LEU A 204 -29.39 -30.45 19.06
C LEU A 204 -29.88 -29.55 20.21
N CYS A 205 -30.39 -28.36 19.89
CA CYS A 205 -30.99 -27.45 20.86
C CYS A 205 -32.21 -28.10 21.55
N LYS A 206 -33.12 -28.72 20.80
CA LYS A 206 -34.25 -29.47 21.38
C LYS A 206 -33.81 -30.63 22.27
N ALA A 207 -32.69 -31.27 21.94
CA ALA A 207 -32.09 -32.33 22.75
C ALA A 207 -31.32 -31.80 23.99
N SER A 208 -31.39 -30.50 24.28
CA SER A 208 -30.65 -29.83 25.37
C SER A 208 -29.12 -29.96 25.27
N GLN A 209 -28.58 -30.20 24.07
CA GLN A 209 -27.14 -30.25 23.80
C GLN A 209 -26.64 -28.85 23.42
N TRP A 210 -26.72 -27.92 24.38
CA TRP A 210 -26.58 -26.47 24.13
C TRP A 210 -25.25 -26.06 23.48
N THR A 211 -24.13 -26.61 23.94
CA THR A 211 -22.80 -26.28 23.39
C THR A 211 -22.68 -26.70 21.92
N SER A 212 -23.11 -27.92 21.59
CA SER A 212 -23.08 -28.43 20.21
C SER A 212 -24.07 -27.70 19.32
N CYS A 213 -25.22 -27.26 19.86
CA CYS A 213 -26.16 -26.42 19.12
C CYS A 213 -25.51 -25.08 18.70
N ILE A 214 -24.88 -24.37 19.64
CA ILE A 214 -24.21 -23.08 19.35
C ILE A 214 -23.08 -23.25 18.32
N GLU A 215 -22.22 -24.26 18.50
CA GLU A 215 -21.14 -24.55 17.57
C GLU A 215 -21.66 -24.77 16.13
N LYS A 216 -22.75 -25.54 15.99
CA LYS A 216 -23.37 -25.81 14.69
C LYS A 216 -24.02 -24.57 14.07
N LEU A 217 -24.61 -23.68 14.88
CA LEU A 217 -25.12 -22.38 14.40
C LEU A 217 -23.98 -21.46 13.96
N ASP A 218 -22.81 -21.51 14.61
CA ASP A 218 -21.62 -20.75 14.20
C ASP A 218 -20.97 -21.28 12.93
N ASP A 219 -20.98 -22.61 12.72
CA ASP A 219 -20.61 -23.23 11.44
C ASP A 219 -21.54 -22.74 10.32
N ALA A 220 -22.86 -22.76 10.55
CA ALA A 220 -23.84 -22.29 9.58
C ALA A 220 -23.66 -20.79 9.25
N LYS A 221 -23.39 -19.96 10.27
CA LYS A 221 -23.13 -18.51 10.09
C LYS A 221 -21.90 -18.23 9.24
N ARG A 222 -20.85 -19.07 9.32
CA ARG A 222 -19.65 -18.92 8.49
C ARG A 222 -19.95 -19.11 7.00
N LEU A 223 -20.94 -19.94 6.67
CA LEU A 223 -21.38 -20.19 5.30
C LEU A 223 -22.43 -19.17 4.81
N ASP A 224 -23.36 -18.78 5.70
CA ASP A 224 -24.45 -17.84 5.40
C ASP A 224 -24.64 -16.86 6.57
N PRO A 225 -23.87 -15.75 6.61
CA PRO A 225 -23.99 -14.74 7.66
C PRO A 225 -25.35 -14.04 7.68
N ALA A 226 -26.03 -13.96 6.53
CA ALA A 226 -27.34 -13.33 6.44
C ALA A 226 -28.41 -14.19 7.13
N GLY A 227 -28.37 -15.51 6.96
CA GLY A 227 -29.28 -16.46 7.62
C GLY A 227 -29.23 -16.46 9.14
N ASP A 228 -28.10 -16.09 9.75
CA ASP A 228 -27.95 -15.98 11.21
C ASP A 228 -28.84 -14.87 11.80
N THR A 229 -29.27 -13.89 10.98
CA THR A 229 -30.15 -12.80 11.42
C THR A 229 -31.63 -13.19 11.52
N THR A 230 -32.00 -14.43 11.15
CA THR A 230 -33.39 -14.89 11.22
C THR A 230 -33.87 -15.01 12.68
N PRO A 231 -35.13 -14.64 12.99
CA PRO A 231 -35.65 -14.66 14.36
C PRO A 231 -35.53 -16.03 15.05
N ALA A 232 -35.73 -17.12 14.30
CA ALA A 232 -35.62 -18.48 14.82
C ALA A 232 -34.20 -18.84 15.29
N VAL A 233 -33.17 -18.42 14.54
CA VAL A 233 -31.77 -18.65 14.91
C VAL A 233 -31.38 -17.82 16.14
N GLN A 234 -31.78 -16.54 16.17
CA GLN A 234 -31.51 -15.66 17.31
C GLN A 234 -32.18 -16.18 18.59
N GLN A 235 -33.44 -16.62 18.51
CA GLN A 235 -34.13 -17.22 19.64
C GLN A 235 -33.41 -18.48 20.17
N ALA A 236 -33.01 -19.39 19.27
CA ALA A 236 -32.30 -20.61 19.66
C ALA A 236 -30.95 -20.31 20.33
N ARG A 237 -30.21 -19.30 19.84
CA ARG A 237 -28.96 -18.84 20.45
C ARG A 237 -29.21 -18.29 21.86
N ASP A 238 -30.22 -17.45 22.02
CA ASP A 238 -30.56 -16.86 23.32
C ASP A 238 -30.97 -17.94 24.33
N GLU A 239 -31.76 -18.92 23.92
CA GLU A 239 -32.17 -20.05 24.76
C GLU A 239 -30.97 -20.91 25.18
N ALA A 240 -30.12 -21.29 24.22
CA ALA A 240 -28.92 -22.06 24.50
C ALA A 240 -27.95 -21.31 25.42
N ASN A 241 -27.71 -20.01 25.19
CA ASN A 241 -26.84 -19.19 26.03
C ASN A 241 -27.40 -19.02 27.45
N LYS A 242 -28.72 -18.83 27.60
CA LYS A 242 -29.37 -18.79 28.92
C LYS A 242 -29.20 -20.13 29.65
N ALA A 243 -29.39 -21.25 28.96
CA ALA A 243 -29.25 -22.57 29.56
C ALA A 243 -27.79 -22.90 29.97
N ILE A 244 -26.80 -22.41 29.22
CA ILE A 244 -25.38 -22.54 29.58
C ILE A 244 -25.00 -21.65 30.76
N THR A 245 -25.59 -20.45 30.85
CA THR A 245 -25.25 -19.46 31.89
C THR A 245 -25.91 -19.75 33.23
N LEU A 246 -27.12 -20.31 33.22
CA LEU A 246 -27.81 -20.66 34.46
C LEU A 246 -27.17 -21.90 35.08
N PRO A 247 -26.87 -21.88 36.40
CA PRO A 247 -26.40 -23.07 37.09
C PRO A 247 -27.44 -24.19 36.92
N PRO A 248 -27.01 -25.46 36.77
CA PRO A 248 -27.93 -26.57 36.59
C PRO A 248 -28.92 -26.55 37.76
N VAL A 249 -30.21 -26.36 37.44
CA VAL A 249 -31.28 -26.49 38.42
C VAL A 249 -31.10 -27.88 39.04
N PRO A 250 -30.98 -28.00 40.37
CA PRO A 250 -30.76 -29.29 41.00
C PRO A 250 -31.88 -30.22 40.54
N THR A 251 -31.51 -31.27 39.80
CA THR A 251 -32.41 -32.33 39.40
C THR A 251 -33.18 -32.75 40.65
N PRO A 252 -34.53 -32.68 40.67
CA PRO A 252 -35.29 -33.11 41.83
C PRO A 252 -34.84 -34.55 42.12
N ALA A 253 -34.26 -34.73 43.31
CA ALA A 253 -33.76 -36.02 43.74
C ALA A 253 -34.87 -37.05 43.48
N PRO A 254 -34.59 -38.18 42.79
CA PRO A 254 -35.60 -39.21 42.58
C PRO A 254 -36.08 -39.63 43.96
N THR A 255 -37.35 -39.38 44.25
CA THR A 255 -38.00 -39.83 45.47
C THR A 255 -37.92 -41.34 45.47
N LEU A 256 -36.99 -41.88 46.26
CA LEU A 256 -36.87 -43.30 46.55
C LEU A 256 -38.17 -43.71 47.25
N SER A 257 -39.06 -44.41 46.56
CA SER A 257 -40.09 -45.23 47.19
C SER A 257 -40.17 -46.55 46.45
N ASP A 258 -39.94 -47.59 47.25
CA ASP A 258 -40.20 -49.01 47.06
C ASP A 258 -39.43 -49.76 45.95
N ALA A 259 -38.38 -50.44 46.38
CA ALA A 259 -38.01 -51.75 45.85
C ALA A 259 -37.78 -52.73 47.01
N PRO A 260 -38.40 -53.93 46.98
CA PRO A 260 -38.20 -54.97 47.98
C PRO A 260 -36.88 -55.74 47.74
N ASP A 261 -36.36 -56.26 48.85
CA ASP A 261 -35.19 -57.11 48.98
C ASP A 261 -35.20 -58.33 48.03
N ASP A 262 -34.10 -58.54 47.31
CA ASP A 262 -33.67 -59.89 46.95
C ASP A 262 -32.13 -59.97 46.80
N PRO A 263 -31.49 -61.06 47.27
CA PRO A 263 -30.04 -61.14 47.38
C PRO A 263 -29.33 -61.71 46.14
N LEU A 264 -28.17 -61.09 45.88
CA LEU A 264 -27.01 -61.44 45.05
C LEU A 264 -26.87 -62.90 44.56
N PRO A 265 -26.21 -63.07 43.39
CA PRO A 265 -24.89 -63.69 43.48
C PRO A 265 -23.78 -63.00 42.65
N LEU A 266 -22.65 -62.87 43.34
CA LEU A 266 -21.24 -62.83 42.92
C LEU A 266 -20.94 -63.17 41.44
N ARG A 267 -20.24 -62.25 40.74
CA ARG A 267 -19.38 -62.61 39.60
C ARG A 267 -18.05 -61.84 39.61
N LYS A 268 -16.98 -62.64 39.50
CA LYS A 268 -15.55 -62.30 39.57
C LYS A 268 -15.01 -61.67 38.28
N GLY A 269 -14.26 -60.55 38.42
CA GLY A 269 -13.05 -60.13 37.68
C GLY A 269 -13.11 -59.92 36.15
N PRO A 270 -12.07 -59.35 35.50
CA PRO A 270 -10.77 -58.90 36.02
C PRO A 270 -10.48 -57.39 35.82
N THR A 271 -9.68 -56.84 36.74
CA THR A 271 -9.04 -55.53 36.68
C THR A 271 -7.96 -55.49 35.60
N LYS A 272 -8.08 -54.56 34.64
CA LYS A 272 -7.00 -54.21 33.72
C LYS A 272 -6.41 -52.86 34.13
N GLU A 273 -5.29 -52.95 34.83
CA GLU A 273 -4.46 -51.85 35.28
C GLU A 273 -3.78 -51.20 34.07
N MET A 274 -4.26 -50.02 33.66
CA MET A 274 -3.60 -49.19 32.63
C MET A 274 -2.62 -48.24 33.32
N LYS A 275 -1.35 -48.61 33.20
CA LYS A 275 -0.16 -47.87 33.60
C LYS A 275 -0.01 -46.59 32.77
N MET A 276 -0.07 -45.43 33.42
CA MET A 276 0.34 -44.15 32.83
C MET A 276 1.86 -44.13 32.58
N PRO A 277 2.33 -43.70 31.39
CA PRO A 277 3.72 -43.35 31.20
C PRO A 277 3.99 -41.91 31.65
N SER A 278 5.03 -41.79 32.48
CA SER A 278 5.64 -40.54 32.94
C SER A 278 6.34 -39.81 31.79
N PRO A 279 6.27 -38.46 31.68
CA PRO A 279 7.06 -37.72 30.71
C PRO A 279 8.50 -37.57 31.22
N GLY A 280 9.45 -38.21 30.52
CA GLY A 280 10.88 -37.99 30.75
C GLY A 280 11.34 -36.61 30.23
N PRO A 281 12.38 -36.01 30.83
CA PRO A 281 12.96 -34.76 30.35
C PRO A 281 13.83 -35.02 29.12
N THR A 282 13.40 -34.56 27.94
CA THR A 282 14.24 -34.49 26.75
C THR A 282 15.23 -33.34 26.88
N SER A 283 16.40 -33.65 27.43
CA SER A 283 17.62 -32.88 27.21
C SER A 283 18.05 -33.09 25.76
N SER A 284 17.81 -32.09 24.91
CA SER A 284 18.38 -32.02 23.55
C SER A 284 19.45 -30.95 23.55
N ALA A 285 20.70 -31.40 23.74
CA ALA A 285 21.89 -30.58 23.59
C ALA A 285 22.06 -30.22 22.12
N ALA A 286 22.16 -28.92 21.84
CA ALA A 286 22.50 -28.40 20.53
C ALA A 286 23.94 -28.80 20.15
N PRO A 287 24.20 -29.28 18.92
CA PRO A 287 25.57 -29.47 18.44
C PRO A 287 26.23 -28.10 18.20
N PRO A 288 27.56 -27.98 18.41
CA PRO A 288 28.29 -26.74 18.12
C PRO A 288 28.28 -26.44 16.61
N PRO A 289 28.27 -25.16 16.21
CA PRO A 289 28.34 -24.77 14.81
C PRO A 289 29.69 -25.20 14.22
N GLY A 290 29.64 -25.96 13.12
CA GLY A 290 30.81 -26.32 12.36
C GLY A 290 31.51 -25.09 11.76
N PRO A 291 32.83 -25.19 11.46
CA PRO A 291 33.60 -24.09 10.90
C PRO A 291 33.08 -23.71 9.51
N MET A 292 32.84 -22.41 9.30
CA MET A 292 32.42 -21.86 8.02
C MET A 292 33.50 -22.10 6.95
N PRO A 293 33.13 -22.50 5.72
CA PRO A 293 34.07 -22.59 4.61
C PRO A 293 34.57 -21.19 4.23
N ALA A 294 35.88 -21.09 3.99
CA ALA A 294 36.54 -19.87 3.55
C ALA A 294 35.92 -19.35 2.24
N PRO A 295 35.76 -18.02 2.09
CA PRO A 295 35.22 -17.42 0.88
C PRO A 295 36.14 -17.70 -0.33
N ALA A 296 35.53 -18.15 -1.43
CA ALA A 296 36.21 -18.37 -2.70
C ALA A 296 36.87 -17.05 -3.19
N PRO A 297 38.07 -17.12 -3.79
CA PRO A 297 38.76 -15.94 -4.30
C PRO A 297 37.96 -15.27 -5.42
N ALA A 298 37.83 -13.95 -5.34
CA ALA A 298 37.14 -13.14 -6.33
C ALA A 298 37.74 -13.32 -7.74
N PRO A 299 36.91 -13.39 -8.80
CA PRO A 299 37.40 -13.47 -10.16
C PRO A 299 38.16 -12.18 -10.54
N ALA A 300 39.35 -12.37 -11.11
CA ALA A 300 40.22 -11.28 -11.56
C ALA A 300 39.50 -10.36 -12.57
N PRO A 301 39.74 -9.03 -12.52
CA PRO A 301 39.12 -8.10 -13.46
C PRO A 301 39.59 -8.39 -14.89
N ALA A 302 38.61 -8.59 -15.77
CA ALA A 302 38.84 -8.74 -17.19
C ALA A 302 39.55 -7.50 -17.76
N ARG A 303 40.76 -7.73 -18.31
CA ARG A 303 41.48 -6.75 -19.12
C ARG A 303 40.58 -6.27 -20.27
N PRO A 304 40.37 -4.95 -20.45
CA PRO A 304 39.74 -4.45 -21.65
C PRO A 304 40.70 -4.67 -22.83
N LYS A 305 40.25 -5.46 -23.81
CA LYS A 305 40.91 -5.60 -25.11
C LYS A 305 40.83 -4.25 -25.82
N GLY A 306 41.99 -3.61 -26.01
CA GLY A 306 42.13 -2.52 -26.96
C GLY A 306 41.95 -3.01 -28.39
N LYS A 307 41.17 -2.26 -29.17
CA LYS A 307 41.24 -2.11 -30.63
C LYS A 307 40.87 -0.66 -30.93
N SER A 308 41.83 0.14 -31.40
CA SER A 308 41.97 0.54 -32.82
C SER A 308 40.92 1.59 -33.17
N SER A 309 41.25 2.89 -33.15
CA SER A 309 41.88 3.66 -34.23
C SER A 309 40.89 4.12 -35.30
N LEU A 310 40.94 5.43 -35.60
CA LEU A 310 40.30 6.18 -36.69
C LEU A 310 38.78 6.41 -36.57
N ASP A 311 38.38 7.62 -36.18
CA ASP A 311 37.97 8.65 -37.14
C ASP A 311 37.66 9.95 -36.42
N SER A 312 38.42 11.00 -36.72
CA SER A 312 38.16 12.36 -36.27
C SER A 312 37.23 13.05 -37.27
N PRO A 313 36.07 13.60 -36.88
CA PRO A 313 35.25 14.39 -37.78
C PRO A 313 35.93 15.73 -38.09
N LYS A 314 36.10 15.98 -39.39
CA LYS A 314 36.56 17.24 -39.98
C LYS A 314 35.61 18.39 -39.58
N PRO A 315 36.11 19.55 -39.13
CA PRO A 315 35.26 20.70 -38.86
C PRO A 315 34.67 21.29 -40.16
N PRO A 316 33.44 21.83 -40.14
CA PRO A 316 32.81 22.44 -41.31
C PRO A 316 33.52 23.75 -41.72
N PRO A 317 33.54 24.09 -43.02
CA PRO A 317 34.17 25.32 -43.50
C PRO A 317 33.39 26.57 -43.07
N ALA A 318 34.15 27.59 -42.67
CA ALA A 318 33.65 28.92 -42.33
C ALA A 318 32.90 29.54 -43.53
N LYS A 319 31.68 30.01 -43.30
CA LYS A 319 30.93 30.84 -44.25
C LYS A 319 31.56 32.22 -44.28
N ALA A 320 32.12 32.57 -45.44
CA ALA A 320 32.50 33.95 -45.76
C ALA A 320 31.22 34.78 -45.93
N THR A 321 31.02 35.76 -45.05
CA THR A 321 30.07 36.85 -45.25
C THR A 321 30.66 37.83 -46.26
N SER A 322 30.13 37.81 -47.49
CA SER A 322 30.35 38.88 -48.46
C SER A 322 29.62 40.14 -48.00
N ILE A 323 30.37 41.17 -47.67
CA ILE A 323 29.87 42.54 -47.53
C ILE A 323 29.67 43.05 -48.96
N ASP A 324 28.41 43.16 -49.35
CA ASP A 324 27.97 43.73 -50.62
C ASP A 324 27.91 45.26 -50.44
N SER A 325 28.96 45.94 -50.90
CA SER A 325 28.99 47.40 -51.03
C SER A 325 28.37 47.79 -52.36
N ASN A 326 27.09 48.14 -52.36
CA ASN A 326 26.50 48.87 -53.47
C ASN A 326 25.32 49.73 -53.01
N ASP A 327 25.64 50.98 -52.64
CA ASP A 327 24.63 52.02 -52.44
C ASP A 327 25.02 53.26 -53.28
N PRO A 328 24.34 53.49 -54.42
CA PRO A 328 24.42 54.74 -55.12
C PRO A 328 23.02 55.37 -55.22
N ARG A 329 22.68 56.28 -54.30
CA ARG A 329 21.78 57.44 -54.56
C ARG A 329 21.53 58.25 -53.29
N MET A 330 22.01 59.49 -53.25
CA MET A 330 21.17 60.67 -53.44
C MET A 330 22.00 61.95 -53.26
N THR A 331 22.07 62.74 -54.34
CA THR A 331 22.27 64.18 -54.30
C THR A 331 21.02 64.84 -54.86
N LYS A 332 20.24 65.48 -53.99
CA LYS A 332 19.64 66.80 -54.17
C LYS A 332 18.87 67.19 -52.92
#